data_AF-A0A9J6GA67-F1
#
_entry.id   AF-A0A9J6GA67-F1
#
_cell.length_a   1.000
_cell.length_b   1.000
_cell.length_c   1.000
_cell.angle_alpha   90.00
_cell.angle_beta   90.00
_cell.angle_gamma   90.00
#
_symmetry.space_group_name_H-M   'P 1'
#
loop_
_entity.id
_entity.type
_entity.pdbx_description
1 polymer ?
#
loop_
_entity_poly.entity_id
_entity_poly.type
_entity_poly.pdbx_seq_one_letter_code
_entity_poly.pdbx_strand_id
1 'polypeptide(L)'
;MLARVVPVALTKRAVQWYRLAVQQAATFTELKAAIHRVFVLVDYHRKMQRELELRTQAPEKSPLEFVRSMEELNQIPEQTAPNDERAERVVRKAHSTFVAYLRGAQFRDLEELAAEMKRI
;
A
#
# COMPACT_ATOMS: atom_id res chain seq x y z
N MET A 1 -28.77 3.00 3.05
CA MET A 1 -28.00 4.24 2.74
C MET A 1 -27.00 4.04 1.61
N LEU A 2 -26.22 2.96 1.61
CA LEU A 2 -25.23 2.63 0.56
C LEU A 2 -25.79 2.65 -0.88
N ALA A 3 -26.97 2.07 -1.11
CA ALA A 3 -27.62 2.05 -2.42
C ALA A 3 -27.93 3.43 -3.02
N ARG A 4 -28.01 4.49 -2.19
CA ARG A 4 -28.20 5.88 -2.66
C ARG A 4 -26.89 6.61 -2.89
N VAL A 5 -25.86 6.34 -2.08
CA VAL A 5 -24.60 7.11 -2.10
C VAL A 5 -23.61 6.56 -3.12
N VAL A 6 -23.51 5.23 -3.23
CA VAL A 6 -22.49 4.58 -4.07
C VAL A 6 -22.66 4.89 -5.55
N PRO A 7 -23.87 4.82 -6.16
CA PRO A 7 -24.04 5.16 -7.57
C PRO A 7 -23.66 6.60 -7.93
N VAL A 8 -23.78 7.53 -6.97
CA VAL A 8 -23.47 8.96 -7.16
C VAL A 8 -21.95 9.20 -7.14
N ALA A 9 -21.20 8.40 -6.38
CA ALA A 9 -19.75 8.47 -6.31
C ALA A 9 -19.03 7.76 -7.49
N LEU A 10 -19.75 6.93 -8.26
CA LEU A 10 -19.20 6.20 -9.39
C LEU A 10 -19.45 6.96 -10.70
N THR A 11 -18.55 6.80 -11.68
CA THR A 11 -18.69 7.43 -13.00
C THR A 11 -18.70 6.40 -14.13
N LYS A 12 -19.44 6.71 -15.20
CA LYS A 12 -19.44 5.95 -16.47
C LYS A 12 -19.70 4.44 -16.25
N ARG A 13 -18.78 3.59 -16.71
CA ARG A 13 -18.88 2.13 -16.67
C ARG A 13 -18.96 1.55 -15.26
N ALA A 14 -18.43 2.25 -14.25
CA ALA A 14 -18.50 1.79 -12.87
C ALA A 14 -19.93 1.84 -12.30
N VAL A 15 -20.75 2.82 -12.72
CA VAL A 15 -22.17 2.89 -12.34
C VAL A 15 -22.94 1.73 -12.95
N GLN A 16 -22.68 1.44 -14.23
CA GLN A 16 -23.34 0.35 -14.94
C GLN A 16 -22.99 -1.01 -14.32
N TRP A 17 -21.71 -1.23 -14.00
CA TRP A 17 -21.26 -2.41 -13.28
C TRP A 17 -21.93 -2.54 -11.90
N TYR A 18 -21.98 -1.45 -11.11
CA TYR A 18 -22.61 -1.46 -9.80
C TYR A 18 -24.09 -1.86 -9.88
N ARG A 19 -24.85 -1.29 -10.82
CA ARG A 19 -26.26 -1.62 -11.05
C ARG A 19 -26.47 -3.10 -11.42
N LEU A 20 -25.60 -3.65 -12.26
CA LEU A 20 -25.74 -5.02 -12.77
C LEU A 20 -25.26 -6.10 -11.78
N ALA A 21 -24.17 -5.84 -11.06
CA ALA A 21 -23.46 -6.87 -10.30
C ALA A 21 -23.54 -6.70 -8.77
N VAL A 22 -23.83 -5.50 -8.27
CA VAL A 22 -23.60 -5.16 -6.84
C VAL A 22 -24.77 -4.42 -6.19
N GLN A 23 -25.81 -4.04 -6.95
CA GLN A 23 -26.96 -3.30 -6.43
C GLN A 23 -27.66 -3.98 -5.25
N GLN A 24 -27.51 -5.31 -5.14
CA GLN A 24 -28.12 -6.13 -4.10
C GLN A 24 -27.26 -6.25 -2.83
N ALA A 25 -26.03 -5.70 -2.83
CA ALA A 25 -25.18 -5.67 -1.64
C ALA A 25 -25.86 -4.83 -0.55
N ALA A 26 -26.24 -5.48 0.55
CA ALA A 26 -26.92 -4.86 1.67
C ALA A 26 -25.93 -4.19 2.63
N THR A 27 -24.70 -4.70 2.67
CA THR A 27 -23.65 -4.24 3.59
C THR A 27 -22.45 -3.64 2.87
N PHE A 28 -21.69 -2.80 3.58
CA PHE A 28 -20.44 -2.24 3.05
C PHE A 28 -19.40 -3.35 2.81
N THR A 29 -19.41 -4.40 3.63
CA THR A 29 -18.54 -5.57 3.47
C THR A 29 -18.81 -6.31 2.16
N GLU A 30 -20.08 -6.56 1.82
CA GLU A 30 -20.47 -7.18 0.55
C GLU A 30 -20.09 -6.31 -0.66
N LEU A 31 -20.31 -5.00 -0.57
CA LEU A 31 -19.87 -4.05 -1.60
C LEU A 31 -18.36 -4.11 -1.80
N LYS A 32 -17.58 -4.08 -0.71
CA LYS A 32 -16.12 -4.18 -0.76
C LYS A 32 -15.70 -5.50 -1.40
N ALA A 33 -16.30 -6.63 -0.99
CA ALA A 33 -15.99 -7.93 -1.56
C ALA A 33 -16.28 -7.99 -3.08
N ALA A 34 -17.39 -7.41 -3.53
CA ALA A 34 -17.74 -7.35 -4.94
C ALA A 34 -16.78 -6.46 -5.76
N ILE A 35 -16.38 -5.30 -5.22
CA ILE A 35 -15.34 -4.45 -5.82
C ILE A 35 -14.04 -5.22 -5.93
N HIS A 36 -13.59 -5.87 -4.85
CA HIS A 36 -12.37 -6.66 -4.87
C HIS A 36 -12.44 -7.77 -5.92
N ARG A 37 -13.54 -8.53 -6.00
CA ARG A 37 -13.67 -9.62 -6.98
C ARG A 37 -13.52 -9.19 -8.44
N VAL A 38 -13.90 -7.97 -8.77
CA VAL A 38 -13.94 -7.48 -10.15
C VAL A 38 -12.70 -6.67 -10.52
N PHE A 39 -12.18 -5.89 -9.57
CA PHE A 39 -11.09 -4.95 -9.84
C PHE A 39 -9.73 -5.40 -9.28
N VAL A 40 -9.71 -6.38 -8.37
CA VAL A 40 -8.46 -6.96 -7.87
C VAL A 40 -8.13 -8.18 -8.71
N LEU A 41 -6.98 -8.14 -9.38
CA LEU A 41 -6.48 -9.27 -10.17
C LEU A 41 -6.36 -10.51 -9.28
N VAL A 42 -6.58 -11.70 -9.86
CA VAL A 42 -6.47 -13.00 -9.18
C VAL A 42 -5.13 -13.15 -8.44
N ASP A 43 -4.06 -12.54 -8.96
CA ASP A 43 -2.71 -12.57 -8.37
C ASP A 43 -2.28 -11.25 -7.72
N TYR A 44 -3.21 -10.33 -7.41
CA TYR A 44 -2.85 -9.00 -6.91
C TYR A 44 -1.96 -9.07 -5.65
N HIS A 45 -2.37 -9.84 -4.65
CA HIS A 45 -1.59 -9.99 -3.42
C HIS A 45 -0.20 -10.56 -3.70
N ARG A 46 -0.11 -11.60 -4.52
CA ARG A 46 1.17 -12.19 -4.93
C ARG A 46 2.05 -11.20 -5.69
N LYS A 47 1.47 -10.38 -6.57
CA LYS A 47 2.19 -9.33 -7.31
C LYS A 47 2.69 -8.24 -6.38
N MET A 48 1.89 -7.84 -5.39
CA MET A 48 2.30 -6.82 -4.43
C MET A 48 3.34 -7.31 -3.42
N GLN A 49 3.24 -8.57 -2.97
CA GLN A 49 4.31 -9.21 -2.18
C GLN A 49 5.61 -9.25 -2.98
N ARG A 50 5.54 -9.68 -4.25
CA ARG A 50 6.71 -9.68 -5.14
C ARG A 50 7.25 -8.27 -5.37
N GLU A 51 6.39 -7.27 -5.50
CA GLU A 51 6.79 -5.87 -5.59
C GLU A 51 7.53 -5.43 -4.32
N LEU A 52 7.02 -5.75 -3.13
CA LEU A 52 7.70 -5.44 -1.86
C LEU A 52 9.06 -6.15 -1.75
N GLU A 53 9.14 -7.40 -2.20
CA GLU A 53 10.37 -8.21 -2.20
C GLU A 53 11.42 -7.70 -3.19
N LEU A 54 11.01 -7.17 -4.34
CA LEU A 54 11.93 -6.76 -5.40
C LEU A 54 12.25 -5.27 -5.38
N ARG A 55 11.33 -4.44 -4.88
CA ARG A 55 11.50 -2.98 -4.89
C ARG A 55 12.72 -2.58 -4.08
N THR A 56 13.57 -1.79 -4.72
CA THR A 56 14.73 -1.10 -4.15
C THR A 56 14.62 0.38 -4.50
N GLN A 57 15.32 1.24 -3.76
CA GLN A 57 15.34 2.66 -4.08
C GLN A 57 16.23 2.90 -5.31
N ALA A 58 15.65 3.54 -6.34
CA ALA A 58 16.41 4.04 -7.48
C ALA A 58 17.30 5.23 -7.04
N PRO A 59 18.51 5.41 -7.61
CA PRO A 59 19.44 6.46 -7.20
C PRO A 59 18.85 7.88 -7.21
N GLU A 60 17.97 8.18 -8.17
CA GLU A 60 17.31 9.47 -8.38
C GLU A 60 16.06 9.66 -7.51
N LYS A 61 15.54 8.59 -6.90
CA LYS A 61 14.31 8.65 -6.11
C LYS A 61 14.59 9.20 -4.72
N SER A 62 13.80 10.18 -4.29
CA SER A 62 13.90 10.73 -2.94
C SER A 62 13.73 9.64 -1.86
N PRO A 63 14.58 9.62 -0.80
CA PRO A 63 14.44 8.67 0.30
C PRO A 63 13.06 8.73 0.97
N LEU A 64 12.51 9.93 1.18
CA LEU A 64 11.17 10.10 1.75
C LEU A 64 10.09 9.51 0.84
N GLU A 65 10.17 9.76 -0.47
CA GLU A 65 9.22 9.19 -1.44
C GLU A 65 9.35 7.66 -1.52
N PHE A 66 10.57 7.14 -1.38
CA PHE A 66 10.81 5.71 -1.31
C PHE A 66 10.18 5.08 -0.06
N VAL A 67 10.38 5.67 1.12
CA VAL A 67 9.77 5.16 2.37
C VAL A 67 8.24 5.19 2.26
N ARG A 68 7.64 6.28 1.78
CA ARG A 68 6.18 6.34 1.55
C ARG A 68 5.67 5.28 0.57
N SER A 69 6.40 5.06 -0.52
CA SER A 69 6.06 4.02 -1.49
C SER A 69 6.15 2.61 -0.88
N MET A 70 7.01 2.41 0.12
CA MET A 70 7.13 1.16 0.85
C MET A 70 6.05 1.04 1.95
N GLU A 71 5.66 2.13 2.60
CA GLU A 71 4.52 2.16 3.55
C GLU A 71 3.24 1.68 2.88
N GLU A 72 2.92 2.19 1.70
CA GLU A 72 1.75 1.77 0.92
C GLU A 72 1.75 0.26 0.65
N LEU A 73 2.92 -0.31 0.31
CA LEU A 73 3.08 -1.75 0.12
C LEU A 73 2.96 -2.53 1.43
N ASN A 74 3.38 -1.97 2.56
CA ASN A 74 3.29 -2.63 3.87
C ASN A 74 1.89 -2.58 4.51
N GLN A 75 0.96 -1.80 3.96
CA GLN A 75 -0.44 -1.77 4.40
C GLN A 75 -1.26 -2.96 3.88
N ILE A 76 -0.64 -3.87 3.13
CA ILE A 76 -1.30 -5.07 2.62
C ILE A 76 -1.64 -5.99 3.80
N PRO A 77 -2.90 -6.46 3.94
CA PRO A 77 -3.35 -7.22 5.11
C PRO A 77 -2.52 -8.46 5.45
N GLU A 78 -1.90 -9.09 4.44
CA GLU A 78 -1.07 -10.28 4.59
C GLU A 78 0.35 -9.99 5.11
N GLN A 79 0.72 -8.72 5.30
CA GLN A 79 1.98 -8.37 5.95
C GLN A 79 1.87 -8.63 7.46
N THR A 80 2.53 -9.69 7.94
CA THR A 80 2.54 -10.06 9.37
C THR A 80 3.81 -9.67 10.11
N ALA A 81 4.82 -9.15 9.39
CA ALA A 81 6.09 -8.74 10.00
C ALA A 81 5.86 -7.67 11.09
N PRO A 82 6.59 -7.73 12.22
CA PRO A 82 6.70 -6.65 13.19
C PRO A 82 7.08 -5.30 12.57
N ASN A 83 6.67 -4.18 13.17
CA ASN A 83 6.86 -2.85 12.59
C ASN A 83 8.33 -2.45 12.44
N ASP A 84 9.16 -2.82 13.41
CA ASP A 84 10.61 -2.64 13.41
C ASP A 84 11.26 -3.45 12.29
N GLU A 85 10.87 -4.71 12.10
CA GLU A 85 11.34 -5.54 10.98
C GLU A 85 10.95 -4.95 9.61
N ARG A 86 9.77 -4.32 9.51
CA ARG A 86 9.36 -3.61 8.29
C ARG A 86 10.27 -2.42 8.03
N ALA A 87 10.56 -1.62 9.04
CA ALA A 87 11.45 -0.47 8.92
C ALA A 87 12.87 -0.88 8.53
N GLU A 88 13.41 -1.91 9.19
CA GLU A 88 14.73 -2.45 8.88
C GLU A 88 14.80 -3.00 7.45
N ARG A 89 13.75 -3.70 6.99
CA ARG A 89 13.63 -4.15 5.60
C ARG A 89 13.67 -2.99 4.61
N VAL A 90 13.01 -1.86 4.91
CA VAL A 90 13.03 -0.67 4.04
C VAL A 90 14.42 -0.07 4.00
N VAL A 91 15.11 0.06 5.13
CA VAL A 91 16.50 0.54 5.18
C VAL A 91 17.42 -0.33 4.32
N ARG A 92 17.34 -1.67 4.42
CA ARG A 92 18.16 -2.59 3.61
C ARG A 92 17.93 -2.47 2.10
N LYS A 93 16.76 -1.99 1.68
CA LYS A 93 16.37 -1.83 0.27
C LYS A 93 16.64 -0.44 -0.29
N ALA A 94 17.08 0.47 0.57
CA ALA A 94 17.31 1.84 0.22
C ALA A 94 18.71 2.02 -0.41
N HIS A 95 18.94 3.16 -1.05
CA HIS A 95 20.18 3.43 -1.77
C HIS A 95 21.37 3.53 -0.79
N SER A 96 22.56 3.11 -1.22
CA SER A 96 23.74 3.01 -0.33
C SER A 96 24.13 4.34 0.32
N THR A 97 24.06 5.44 -0.43
CA THR A 97 24.26 6.81 0.08
C THR A 97 23.38 7.08 1.28
N PHE A 98 22.12 6.67 1.19
CA PHE A 98 21.14 6.89 2.24
C PHE A 98 21.34 5.94 3.43
N VAL A 99 21.63 4.66 3.18
CA VAL A 99 21.97 3.69 4.25
C VAL A 99 23.16 4.17 5.08
N ALA A 100 24.11 4.91 4.49
CA ALA A 100 25.23 5.48 5.22
C ALA A 100 24.79 6.51 6.28
N TYR A 101 23.76 7.33 6.00
CA TYR A 101 23.22 8.31 6.96
C TYR A 101 22.47 7.66 8.11
N LEU A 102 21.88 6.48 7.90
CA LEU A 102 21.13 5.76 8.94
C LEU A 102 21.94 4.74 9.73
N ARG A 103 23.27 4.70 9.53
CA ARG A 103 24.10 3.67 10.14
C ARG A 103 23.99 3.74 11.67
N GLY A 104 23.56 2.64 12.29
CA GLY A 104 23.41 2.53 13.74
C GLY A 104 22.09 3.07 14.30
N ALA A 105 21.24 3.67 13.47
CA ALA A 105 19.89 4.05 13.86
C ALA A 105 18.96 2.82 13.83
N GLN A 106 18.07 2.74 14.82
CA GLN A 106 16.98 1.77 14.87
C GLN A 106 15.65 2.53 14.86
N PHE A 107 14.68 1.98 14.15
CA PHE A 107 13.37 2.60 13.98
C PHE A 107 12.30 1.62 14.45
N ARG A 108 11.36 2.09 15.26
CA ARG A 108 10.25 1.26 15.77
C ARG A 108 9.23 0.94 14.69
N ASP A 109 9.11 1.82 13.71
CA ASP A 109 8.17 1.70 12.60
C ASP A 109 8.61 2.57 11.39
N LEU A 110 7.81 2.51 10.33
CA LEU A 110 8.04 3.27 9.11
C LEU A 110 7.75 4.77 9.28
N GLU A 111 6.92 5.16 10.25
CA GLU A 111 6.60 6.57 10.50
C GLU A 111 7.79 7.29 11.13
N GLU A 112 8.45 6.66 12.10
CA GLU A 112 9.69 7.13 12.70
C GLU A 112 10.81 7.22 11.66
N LEU A 113 10.93 6.21 10.80
CA LEU A 113 11.85 6.24 9.66
C LEU A 113 11.54 7.41 8.72
N ALA A 114 10.28 7.60 8.32
CA ALA A 114 9.86 8.70 7.45
C ALA A 114 10.06 10.08 8.08
N ALA A 115 9.91 10.20 9.41
CA ALA A 115 10.19 11.43 10.13
C ALA A 115 11.68 11.77 10.08
N GLU A 116 12.55 10.77 10.24
CA GLU A 116 13.99 10.96 10.09
C GLU A 116 14.37 11.34 8.65
N MET A 117 13.67 10.78 7.64
CA MET A 117 13.91 11.12 6.22
C MET A 117 13.69 12.58 5.92
N LYS A 118 12.77 13.24 6.62
CA LYS A 118 12.46 14.65 6.39
C LYS A 118 13.55 15.58 6.92
N ARG A 119 14.47 15.07 7.76
CA ARG A 119 15.53 15.86 8.40
C ARG A 119 16.84 15.87 7.61
N ILE A 120 16.98 14.96 6.64
CA ILE A 120 18.12 14.79 5.74
C ILE A 120 17.85 15.53 4.44
#